data_AF-H0EGW8-F1
#
_entry.id   AF-H0EGW8-F1
#
_cell.length_a   1.000
_cell.length_b   1.000
_cell.length_c   1.000
_cell.angle_alpha   90.00
_cell.angle_beta   90.00
_cell.angle_gamma   90.00
#
_symmetry.space_group_name_H-M   'P 1'
#
loop_
_entity.id
_entity.type
_entity.pdbx_description
1 polymer ?
#
loop_
_entity_poly.entity_id
_entity_poly.type
_entity_poly.pdbx_seq_one_letter_code
_entity_poly.pdbx_strand_id
1 'polypeptide(L)' 'MSRRSLHIQKHTCSSCGYPAAKIRQYNWGEKAKRRKTTGTGRMRHMKGVPRRFKNGFQTGVPKDSRGPSKAE' A
#
# COMPACT_ATOMS: atom_id res chain seq x y z
N MET A 1 1.22 6.85 -14.21
CA MET A 1 1.58 8.27 -14.40
C MET A 1 2.98 8.50 -13.86
N SER A 2 3.98 8.32 -14.72
CA SER A 2 5.37 8.68 -14.40
C SER A 2 5.42 10.19 -14.18
N ARG A 3 5.64 10.63 -12.94
CA ARG A 3 5.74 12.05 -12.61
C ARG A 3 7.21 12.44 -12.69
N ARG A 4 7.58 13.20 -13.73
CA ARG A 4 8.88 13.88 -13.83
C ARG A 4 8.91 15.04 -12.84
N SER A 5 9.04 14.73 -11.56
CA SER A 5 9.04 15.72 -10.46
C SER A 5 10.36 15.74 -9.68
N LEU A 6 11.35 14.95 -10.12
CA LEU A 6 12.69 14.96 -9.55
C LEU A 6 13.45 16.19 -10.06
N HIS A 7 13.87 17.05 -9.15
CA HIS A 7 14.80 18.12 -9.48
C HIS A 7 16.22 17.55 -9.53
N ILE A 8 16.89 17.67 -10.67
CA ILE A 8 18.18 17.02 -10.92
C ILE A 8 19.27 17.59 -10.00
N GLN A 9 19.51 18.90 -10.02
CA GLN A 9 20.59 19.52 -9.25
C GLN A 9 20.40 19.40 -7.73
N LYS A 10 19.17 19.60 -7.26
CA LYS A 10 18.83 19.52 -5.84
C LYS A 10 18.54 18.10 -5.37
N HIS A 11 18.61 17.11 -6.26
CA HIS A 11 18.33 15.70 -6.02
C HIS A 11 17.07 15.45 -5.15
N THR A 12 16.00 16.24 -5.37
CA THR A 12 14.80 16.21 -4.51
C THR A 12 13.53 16.20 -5.36
N CYS A 13 12.60 15.31 -5.01
CA CYS A 13 11.32 15.21 -5.71
C CYS A 13 10.29 16.18 -5.14
N SER A 14 9.81 17.12 -5.95
CA SER A 14 8.77 18.09 -5.57
C SER A 14 7.40 17.44 -5.34
N SER A 15 7.20 16.21 -5.81
CA SER A 15 5.95 15.50 -5.59
C SER A 15 5.94 14.70 -4.28
N CYS A 16 6.84 13.73 -4.13
CA CYS A 16 6.84 12.80 -2.99
C CYS A 16 7.91 13.08 -1.94
N GLY A 17 8.88 13.95 -2.21
CA GLY A 17 9.97 14.26 -1.27
C GLY A 17 11.15 13.29 -1.30
N TYR A 18 11.18 12.30 -2.20
CA TYR A 18 12.38 11.44 -2.39
C TYR A 18 13.64 12.32 -2.49
N PRO A 19 14.72 12.04 -1.72
CA PRO A 19 15.02 10.81 -0.98
C PRO A 19 14.51 10.73 0.48
N ALA A 20 13.71 11.68 0.95
CA ALA A 20 13.21 11.66 2.33
C ALA A 20 12.40 10.38 2.64
N ALA A 21 12.56 9.86 3.85
CA ALA A 21 11.85 8.66 4.30
C ALA A 21 10.32 8.85 4.39
N LYS A 22 9.88 10.07 4.73
CA LYS A 22 8.47 10.43 4.79
C LYS A 22 8.01 11.00 3.45
N ILE A 23 6.82 10.58 3.01
CA ILE A 23 6.17 11.18 1.84
C ILE A 23 5.82 12.63 2.17
N ARG A 24 6.24 13.55 1.29
CA ARG A 24 5.90 14.97 1.37
C ARG A 24 4.38 15.18 1.36
N GLN A 25 3.86 15.78 2.42
CA GLN A 25 2.46 16.20 2.56
C GLN A 25 2.38 17.57 3.22
N TYR A 26 1.44 18.40 2.76
CA TYR A 26 1.15 19.70 3.36
C TYR A 26 -0.34 19.83 3.62
N ASN A 27 -0.70 20.50 4.72
CA ASN A 27 -2.09 20.64 5.13
C ASN A 27 -2.94 21.48 4.18
N TRP A 28 -2.34 22.50 3.57
CA TRP A 28 -2.97 23.34 2.55
C TRP A 28 -3.16 22.63 1.18
N GLY A 29 -2.69 21.39 1.03
CA GLY A 29 -2.72 20.63 -0.23
C GLY A 29 -3.74 19.49 -0.26
N GLU A 30 -5.02 19.73 0.02
CA GLU A 30 -6.04 18.66 0.14
C GLU A 30 -6.16 17.76 -1.10
N LYS A 31 -6.19 18.34 -2.30
CA LYS A 31 -6.24 17.58 -3.57
C LYS A 31 -4.99 16.72 -3.76
N ALA A 32 -3.83 17.19 -3.30
CA ALA A 32 -2.59 16.44 -3.35
C ALA A 32 -2.63 15.24 -2.38
N LYS A 33 -3.16 15.43 -1.17
CA LYS A 33 -3.43 14.34 -0.21
C LYS A 33 -4.38 13.30 -0.81
N ARG A 34 -5.52 13.73 -1.35
CA ARG A 34 -6.54 12.83 -1.95
C ARG A 34 -6.00 11.97 -3.09
N ARG A 35 -5.09 12.50 -3.92
CA ARG A 35 -4.49 11.75 -5.04
C ARG A 35 -3.46 10.69 -4.61
N LYS A 36 -3.01 10.72 -3.35
CA LYS A 36 -1.93 9.85 -2.84
C LYS A 36 -2.32 9.02 -1.63
N THR A 37 -3.46 9.32 -1.00
CA THR A 37 -3.93 8.61 0.18
C THR A 37 -4.09 7.10 -0.08
N THR A 38 -3.94 6.32 0.97
CA THR A 38 -4.27 4.88 0.97
C THR A 38 -5.70 4.69 0.47
N GLY A 39 -5.91 3.74 -0.44
CA GLY A 39 -7.23 3.55 -1.09
C GLY A 39 -7.27 3.95 -2.56
N THR A 40 -6.33 4.77 -3.02
CA THR A 40 -6.30 5.23 -4.43
C THR A 40 -5.65 4.27 -5.42
N GLY A 41 -4.94 3.25 -4.93
CA GLY A 41 -4.24 2.26 -5.74
C GLY A 41 -4.73 0.82 -5.50
N ARG A 42 -4.01 -0.15 -6.06
CA ARG A 42 -4.40 -1.58 -6.05
C ARG A 42 -4.57 -2.22 -4.66
N MET A 43 -3.97 -1.64 -3.60
CA MET A 43 -4.03 -2.14 -2.22
C MET A 43 -3.88 -3.67 -2.09
N ARG A 44 -2.81 -4.25 -2.68
CA ARG A 44 -2.65 -5.70 -2.84
C ARG A 44 -2.89 -6.50 -1.55
N HIS A 45 -2.40 -6.01 -0.40
CA HIS A 45 -2.62 -6.62 0.90
C HIS A 45 -3.93 -6.14 1.55
N MET A 46 -4.04 -4.82 1.78
CA MET A 46 -5.15 -4.20 2.52
C MET A 46 -6.54 -4.51 1.94
N LYS A 47 -6.65 -4.72 0.62
CA LYS A 47 -7.92 -5.08 -0.02
C LYS A 47 -8.51 -6.40 0.50
N GLY A 48 -7.66 -7.36 0.85
CA GLY A 48 -8.10 -8.67 1.37
C GLY A 48 -8.29 -8.70 2.88
N VAL A 49 -7.74 -7.73 3.61
CA VAL A 49 -7.77 -7.70 5.09
C VAL A 49 -9.20 -7.71 5.65
N PRO A 50 -10.18 -6.91 5.14
CA PRO A 50 -11.54 -6.96 5.67
C PRO A 50 -12.22 -8.33 5.54
N ARG A 51 -11.95 -9.06 4.46
CA ARG A 51 -12.45 -10.43 4.27
C ARG A 51 -11.80 -11.39 5.28
N ARG A 52 -10.48 -11.30 5.45
CA ARG A 52 -9.75 -12.12 6.43
C ARG A 52 -10.20 -11.82 7.86
N PHE A 53 -10.47 -10.56 8.17
CA PHE A 53 -10.99 -10.13 9.47
C PHE A 53 -12.34 -10.79 9.77
N LYS A 54 -13.28 -10.76 8.82
CA LYS A 54 -14.58 -11.48 8.96
C LYS A 54 -14.41 -12.98 9.14
N ASN A 55 -13.34 -13.56 8.59
CA ASN A 55 -13.01 -14.98 8.72
C ASN A 55 -12.05 -15.28 9.89
N GLY A 56 -11.85 -14.36 10.84
CA GLY A 56 -11.02 -14.58 12.03
C GLY A 56 -9.52 -14.77 11.75
N PHE A 57 -9.02 -14.22 10.63
CA PHE A 57 -7.62 -14.34 10.20
C PHE A 57 -7.10 -15.79 10.11
N GLN A 58 -7.96 -16.73 9.76
CA GLN A 58 -7.60 -18.15 9.57
C GLN A 58 -6.30 -18.32 8.78
N THR A 59 -5.42 -19.16 9.31
CA THR A 59 -4.14 -19.57 8.72
C THR A 59 -4.14 -21.08 8.50
N GLY A 60 -3.55 -21.53 7.40
CA GLY A 60 -3.51 -22.95 7.04
C GLY A 60 -4.63 -23.38 6.09
N VAL A 61 -4.75 -24.69 5.88
CA VAL A 61 -5.76 -25.28 4.99
C VAL A 61 -7.16 -25.21 5.62
N PRO A 62 -8.21 -24.93 4.82
CA PRO A 62 -9.58 -25.00 5.29
C PRO A 62 -9.89 -26.36 5.92
N LYS A 63 -10.69 -26.36 7.00
CA LYS A 63 -11.29 -27.58 7.54
C LYS A 63 -12.03 -28.27 6.39
N ASP A 64 -11.70 -29.54 6.14
CA ASP A 64 -12.25 -30.40 5.08
C ASP A 64 -11.72 -30.17 3.64
N SER A 65 -10.66 -29.40 3.44
CA SER A 65 -10.01 -29.31 2.13
C SER A 65 -9.16 -30.55 1.83
N ARG A 66 -9.24 -31.10 0.60
CA ARG A 66 -8.37 -32.17 0.06
C ARG A 66 -6.95 -31.63 -0.26
N GLY A 67 -6.35 -30.88 0.65
CA GLY A 67 -4.95 -30.43 0.55
C GLY A 67 -3.99 -31.49 1.09
N PRO A 68 -2.68 -31.43 0.74
CA PRO A 68 -1.71 -32.38 1.27
C PRO A 68 -1.71 -32.31 2.81
N SER A 69 -1.86 -33.47 3.45
CA SER A 69 -1.71 -33.64 4.89
C SER A 69 -0.35 -33.09 5.27
N LYS A 70 -0.31 -32.22 6.30
CA LYS A 70 0.92 -31.64 6.82
C LYS A 70 1.98 -32.73 6.95
N ALA A 71 3.03 -32.68 6.12
CA ALA A 71 4.29 -33.32 6.45
C ALA A 71 4.92 -32.44 7.54
N GLU A 72 5.38 -33.12 8.58
CA GLU A 72 5.98 -32.62 9.81
C GLU A 72 7.04 -31.53 9.57
#